data_AF-A0A7C6SUC8-F1
#
_entry.id   AF-A0A7C6SUC8-F1
#
_cell.length_a   1.000
_cell.length_b   1.000
_cell.length_c   1.000
_cell.angle_alpha   90.00
_cell.angle_beta   90.00
_cell.angle_gamma   90.00
#
_symmetry.space_group_name_H-M   'P 1'
#
loop_
_entity.id
_entity.type
_entity.pdbx_description
1 polymer ?
#
loop_
_entity_poly.entity_id
_entity_poly.type
_entity_poly.pdbx_seq_one_letter_code
_entity_poly.pdbx_strand_id
1 'polypeptide(L)'
;MTIGEKIQQLRKTNNLSQEQLAEKLAVSRQAISKWELGESIPDTDKIIQLSRIFKVSTDYLLHDDINSDREIPAVKTNSELLKKQYNIKTLFIITTGVSIIGLLMSIVAQLTWQTIFSVSVGLIVQIIGVISFEAMSSHYITGNGNKGVRKGFYALNVWLILPFPVIFLSDLVFNFYPRPRGYGIDLLFTAIVYVILCGIINLVLKKKSKDS
;
A
#
# COMPACT_ATOMS: atom_id res chain seq x y z
N MET A 1 29.98 15.03 -13.89
CA MET A 1 30.80 13.98 -14.54
C MET A 1 30.44 13.92 -15.99
N THR A 2 31.41 13.86 -16.91
CA THR A 2 31.12 13.73 -18.35
C THR A 2 30.52 12.36 -18.68
N ILE A 3 29.86 12.24 -19.83
CA ILE A 3 29.37 10.93 -20.34
C ILE A 3 30.47 9.85 -20.37
N GLY A 4 31.70 10.22 -20.76
CA GLY A 4 32.83 9.29 -20.81
C GLY A 4 33.23 8.78 -19.44
N GLU A 5 33.30 9.68 -18.45
CA GLU A 5 33.56 9.34 -17.05
C GLU A 5 32.47 8.42 -16.49
N LYS A 6 31.19 8.69 -16.81
CA LYS A 6 30.06 7.84 -16.40
C LYS A 6 30.12 6.45 -17.02
N ILE A 7 30.40 6.35 -18.32
CA ILE A 7 30.57 5.05 -19.00
C ILE A 7 31.69 4.26 -18.33
N GLN A 8 32.85 4.90 -18.09
CA GLN A 8 33.98 4.26 -17.47
C GLN A 8 33.66 3.79 -16.03
N GLN A 9 33.01 4.64 -15.24
CA GLN A 9 32.61 4.32 -13.88
C GLN A 9 31.63 3.13 -13.87
N LEU A 10 30.55 3.19 -14.64
CA LEU A 10 29.54 2.12 -14.72
C LEU A 10 30.16 0.81 -15.19
N ARG A 11 31.07 0.85 -16.17
CA ARG A 11 31.79 -0.33 -16.65
C ARG A 11 32.60 -0.97 -15.51
N LYS A 12 33.37 -0.16 -14.77
CA LYS A 12 34.17 -0.63 -13.62
C LYS A 12 33.28 -1.18 -12.50
N THR A 13 32.18 -0.52 -12.15
CA THR A 13 31.22 -1.00 -11.13
C THR A 13 30.54 -2.31 -11.52
N ASN A 14 30.36 -2.56 -12.82
CA ASN A 14 29.83 -3.82 -13.34
C ASN A 14 30.92 -4.89 -13.61
N ASN A 15 32.17 -4.64 -13.19
CA ASN A 15 33.32 -5.53 -13.40
C ASN A 15 33.53 -5.95 -14.87
N LEU A 16 33.25 -5.05 -15.81
CA LEU A 16 33.43 -5.31 -17.24
C LEU A 16 34.77 -4.76 -17.73
N SER A 17 35.46 -5.50 -18.61
CA SER A 17 36.55 -4.95 -19.41
C SER A 17 36.01 -4.11 -20.57
N GLN A 18 36.85 -3.27 -21.18
CA GLN A 18 36.45 -2.51 -22.37
C GLN A 18 36.05 -3.45 -23.52
N GLU A 19 36.79 -4.55 -23.71
CA GLU A 19 36.44 -5.64 -24.63
C GLU A 19 35.05 -6.23 -24.37
N GLN A 20 34.74 -6.58 -23.12
CA GLN A 20 33.45 -7.18 -22.77
C GLN A 20 32.28 -6.21 -22.99
N LEU A 21 32.47 -4.92 -22.71
CA LEU A 21 31.46 -3.91 -22.99
C LEU A 21 31.28 -3.70 -24.50
N ALA A 22 32.39 -3.70 -25.25
CA ALA A 22 32.38 -3.57 -26.70
C ALA A 22 31.63 -4.72 -27.37
N GLU A 23 31.86 -5.96 -26.92
CA GLU A 23 31.15 -7.15 -27.38
C GLU A 23 29.64 -7.05 -27.12
N LYS A 24 29.24 -6.66 -25.91
CA LYS A 24 27.82 -6.47 -25.54
C LYS A 24 27.12 -5.40 -26.38
N LEU A 25 27.84 -4.37 -26.81
CA LEU A 25 27.32 -3.27 -27.61
C LEU A 25 27.51 -3.49 -29.11
N ALA A 26 28.12 -4.60 -29.54
CA ALA A 26 28.51 -4.85 -30.92
C ALA A 26 29.25 -3.64 -31.55
N VAL A 27 30.29 -3.16 -30.85
CA VAL A 27 31.19 -2.11 -31.31
C VAL A 27 32.64 -2.53 -31.13
N SER A 28 33.59 -1.79 -31.69
CA SER A 28 35.01 -2.04 -31.45
C SER A 28 35.42 -1.58 -30.05
N ARG A 29 36.39 -2.25 -29.45
CA ARG A 29 36.99 -1.83 -28.18
C ARG A 29 37.55 -0.41 -28.23
N GLN A 30 38.07 0.00 -29.38
CA GLN A 30 38.55 1.36 -29.64
C GLN A 30 37.42 2.39 -29.50
N ALA A 31 36.20 2.09 -29.95
CA ALA A 31 35.04 2.98 -29.76
C ALA A 31 34.75 3.22 -28.28
N ILE A 32 34.75 2.16 -27.46
CA ILE A 32 34.59 2.29 -25.99
C ILE A 32 35.68 3.17 -25.39
N SER A 33 36.93 2.97 -25.77
CA SER A 33 38.05 3.79 -25.27
C SER A 33 37.87 5.27 -25.64
N LYS A 34 37.46 5.57 -26.88
CA LYS A 34 37.22 6.95 -27.31
C LYS A 34 36.05 7.60 -26.56
N TRP A 35 35.00 6.84 -26.26
CA TRP A 35 33.88 7.33 -25.45
C TRP A 35 34.33 7.63 -24.02
N GLU A 36 35.08 6.72 -23.38
CA GLU A 36 35.60 6.91 -22.02
C GLU A 36 36.57 8.10 -21.91
N LEU A 37 37.33 8.39 -22.97
CA LEU A 37 38.25 9.53 -23.04
C LEU A 37 37.58 10.85 -23.45
N GLY A 38 36.29 10.82 -23.83
CA GLY A 38 35.56 12.00 -24.32
C GLY A 38 35.94 12.43 -25.75
N GLU A 39 36.69 11.62 -26.49
CA GLU A 39 37.10 11.91 -27.88
C GLU A 39 35.94 11.75 -28.89
N SER A 40 34.90 11.00 -28.53
CA SER A 40 33.68 10.85 -29.31
C SER A 40 32.49 10.52 -28.40
N ILE A 41 31.27 10.74 -28.89
CA ILE A 41 30.03 10.49 -28.14
C ILE A 41 29.34 9.26 -28.74
N PRO A 42 28.75 8.36 -27.92
CA PRO A 42 27.98 7.23 -28.45
C PRO A 42 26.71 7.71 -29.16
N ASP A 43 26.32 7.04 -30.23
CA ASP A 43 25.05 7.31 -30.91
C ASP A 43 23.84 7.00 -30.02
N THR A 44 22.67 7.55 -30.36
CA THR A 44 21.43 7.40 -29.58
C THR A 44 21.09 5.92 -29.32
N ASP A 45 21.26 5.05 -30.31
CA ASP A 45 21.03 3.61 -30.15
C ASP A 45 21.98 2.97 -29.13
N LYS A 46 23.24 3.42 -29.10
CA LYS A 46 24.23 2.93 -28.12
C LYS A 46 23.95 3.48 -26.73
N ILE A 47 23.48 4.72 -26.61
CA ILE A 47 23.04 5.30 -25.33
C ILE A 47 21.86 4.49 -24.75
N ILE A 48 20.88 4.11 -25.57
CA ILE A 48 19.75 3.26 -25.14
C ILE A 48 20.24 1.86 -24.71
N GLN A 49 21.23 1.29 -25.41
CA GLN A 49 21.79 0.00 -25.01
C GLN A 49 22.61 0.10 -23.71
N LEU A 50 23.42 1.14 -23.56
CA LEU A 50 24.18 1.44 -22.35
C LEU A 50 23.25 1.60 -21.14
N SER A 51 22.14 2.35 -21.30
CA SER A 51 21.15 2.55 -20.23
C SER A 51 20.53 1.22 -19.77
N ARG A 52 20.25 0.31 -20.72
CA ARG A 52 19.75 -1.05 -20.41
C ARG A 52 20.80 -1.94 -19.75
N ILE A 53 22.04 -1.95 -20.25
CA ILE A 53 23.13 -2.77 -19.71
C ILE A 53 23.43 -2.37 -18.27
N PHE A 54 23.51 -1.06 -18.02
CA PHE A 54 23.86 -0.53 -16.70
C PHE A 54 22.66 -0.29 -15.79
N LYS A 55 21.43 -0.51 -16.28
CA LYS A 55 20.15 -0.26 -15.57
C LYS A 55 20.06 1.17 -15.04
N VAL A 56 20.48 2.13 -15.84
CA VAL A 56 20.40 3.56 -15.55
C VAL A 56 19.48 4.27 -16.53
N SER A 57 19.07 5.50 -16.25
CA SER A 57 18.34 6.32 -17.22
C SER A 57 19.27 6.86 -18.31
N THR A 58 18.71 7.19 -19.48
CA THR A 58 19.45 7.92 -20.53
C THR A 58 19.77 9.35 -20.10
N ASP A 59 18.92 9.97 -19.28
CA ASP A 59 19.15 11.31 -18.75
C ASP A 59 20.42 11.35 -17.89
N TYR A 60 20.62 10.37 -17.01
CA TYR A 60 21.87 10.25 -16.25
C TYR A 60 23.08 10.12 -17.15
N LEU A 61 23.02 9.37 -18.26
CA LEU A 61 24.15 9.23 -19.17
C LEU A 61 24.46 10.53 -19.93
N LEU A 62 23.43 11.30 -20.29
CA LEU A 62 23.54 12.48 -21.16
C LEU A 62 23.82 13.80 -20.44
N HIS A 63 23.40 13.95 -19.18
CA HIS A 63 23.42 15.23 -18.47
C HIS A 63 24.54 15.29 -17.44
N ASP A 64 25.59 16.06 -17.70
CA ASP A 64 26.81 16.09 -16.88
C ASP A 64 26.63 16.57 -15.43
N ASP A 65 25.54 17.30 -15.16
CA ASP A 65 25.11 17.80 -13.86
C ASP A 65 24.44 16.73 -12.98
N ILE A 66 24.00 15.62 -13.56
CA ILE A 66 23.37 14.51 -12.85
C ILE A 66 24.43 13.49 -12.44
N ASN A 67 24.67 13.35 -11.13
CA ASN A 67 25.67 12.43 -10.59
C ASN A 67 25.06 11.09 -10.15
N SER A 68 23.72 11.02 -10.05
CA SER A 68 22.99 9.78 -9.80
C SER A 68 21.60 9.80 -10.44
N ASP A 69 21.12 8.66 -10.94
CA ASP A 69 19.71 8.49 -11.33
C ASP A 69 18.72 8.88 -10.22
N ARG A 70 19.13 8.79 -8.95
CA ARG A 70 18.29 9.18 -7.81
C ARG A 70 18.05 10.68 -7.72
N GLU A 71 18.89 11.48 -8.37
CA GLU A 71 18.78 12.95 -8.42
C GLU A 71 17.80 13.41 -9.50
N ILE A 72 17.52 12.55 -10.49
CA ILE A 72 16.56 12.86 -11.56
C ILE A 72 15.18 13.07 -10.94
N PRO A 73 14.55 14.25 -11.13
CA PRO A 73 13.27 14.56 -10.50
C PRO A 73 12.21 13.49 -10.74
N ALA A 74 12.08 12.99 -11.98
CA ALA A 74 11.11 11.96 -12.33
C ALA A 74 11.35 10.62 -11.60
N VAL A 75 12.61 10.19 -11.47
CA VAL A 75 12.97 8.93 -10.77
C VAL A 75 12.76 9.08 -9.27
N LYS A 76 13.18 10.22 -8.70
CA LYS A 76 12.98 10.53 -7.28
C LYS A 76 11.49 10.54 -6.93
N THR A 77 10.68 11.27 -7.68
CA THR A 77 9.23 11.34 -7.48
C THR A 77 8.59 9.96 -7.55
N ASN A 78 8.89 9.14 -8.57
CA ASN A 78 8.34 7.78 -8.65
C ASN A 78 8.75 6.91 -7.46
N SER A 79 10.00 6.98 -7.02
CA SER A 79 10.48 6.22 -5.85
C SER A 79 9.78 6.66 -4.54
N GLU A 80 9.52 7.95 -4.38
CA GLU A 80 8.79 8.50 -3.22
C GLU A 80 7.31 8.10 -3.24
N LEU A 81 6.67 8.13 -4.42
CA LEU A 81 5.29 7.67 -4.60
C LEU A 81 5.15 6.18 -4.28
N LEU A 82 6.07 5.34 -4.76
CA LEU A 82 6.09 3.91 -4.47
C LEU A 82 6.29 3.62 -2.97
N LYS A 83 7.24 4.32 -2.32
CA LYS A 83 7.43 4.22 -0.86
C LYS A 83 6.18 4.64 -0.08
N LYS A 84 5.56 5.76 -0.48
CA LYS A 84 4.32 6.27 0.13
C LYS A 84 3.17 5.26 -0.04
N GLN A 85 3.06 4.62 -1.21
CA GLN A 85 2.08 3.57 -1.50
C GLN A 85 2.36 2.26 -0.73
N TYR A 86 3.62 1.92 -0.50
CA TYR A 86 3.99 0.76 0.31
C TYR A 86 3.64 0.99 1.78
N ASN A 87 4.04 2.14 2.34
CA ASN A 87 3.80 2.47 3.75
C ASN A 87 2.31 2.47 4.11
N ILE A 88 1.45 2.99 3.24
CA ILE A 88 0.00 2.96 3.46
C ILE A 88 -0.58 1.53 3.40
N LYS A 89 -0.08 0.67 2.50
CA LYS A 89 -0.52 -0.74 2.43
C LYS A 89 -0.10 -1.50 3.69
N THR A 90 1.11 -1.26 4.18
CA THR A 90 1.59 -1.85 5.44
C THR A 90 0.73 -1.39 6.63
N LEU A 91 0.42 -0.09 6.70
CA LEU A 91 -0.48 0.46 7.74
C LEU A 91 -1.88 -0.18 7.70
N PHE A 92 -2.44 -0.34 6.51
CA PHE A 92 -3.73 -1.03 6.31
C PHE A 92 -3.72 -2.44 6.87
N ILE A 93 -2.67 -3.21 6.59
CA ILE A 93 -2.55 -4.61 7.02
C ILE A 93 -2.43 -4.69 8.55
N ILE A 94 -1.56 -3.88 9.14
CA ILE A 94 -1.31 -3.87 10.60
C ILE A 94 -2.61 -3.54 11.36
N THR A 95 -3.28 -2.46 10.97
CA THR A 95 -4.48 -1.97 11.68
C THR A 95 -5.68 -2.90 11.49
N THR A 96 -5.84 -3.49 10.31
CA THR A 96 -6.85 -4.54 10.10
C THR A 96 -6.55 -5.79 10.94
N GLY A 97 -5.27 -6.15 11.07
CA GLY A 97 -4.83 -7.22 11.99
C GLY A 97 -5.21 -6.95 13.45
N VAL A 98 -5.01 -5.71 13.92
CA VAL A 98 -5.46 -5.27 15.26
C VAL A 98 -6.97 -5.43 15.42
N SER A 99 -7.77 -5.04 14.43
CA SER A 99 -9.23 -5.21 14.46
C SER A 99 -9.66 -6.68 14.54
N ILE A 100 -8.96 -7.57 13.83
CA ILE A 100 -9.19 -9.03 13.88
C ILE A 100 -8.86 -9.56 15.27
N ILE A 101 -7.73 -9.17 15.84
CA ILE A 101 -7.33 -9.57 17.20
C ILE A 101 -8.38 -9.10 18.22
N GLY A 102 -8.84 -7.85 18.11
CA GLY A 102 -9.92 -7.32 18.95
C GLY A 102 -11.21 -8.13 18.82
N LEU A 103 -11.58 -8.56 17.61
CA LEU A 103 -12.75 -9.40 17.37
C LEU A 103 -12.60 -10.77 18.05
N LEU A 104 -11.44 -11.41 17.89
CA LEU A 104 -11.14 -12.71 18.51
C LEU A 104 -11.16 -12.62 20.04
N MET A 105 -10.58 -11.55 20.60
CA MET A 105 -10.63 -11.29 22.04
C MET A 105 -12.08 -11.15 22.53
N SER A 106 -12.91 -10.42 21.80
CA SER A 106 -14.34 -10.29 22.12
C SER A 106 -15.09 -11.62 22.05
N ILE A 107 -14.80 -12.48 21.05
CA ILE A 107 -15.39 -13.82 20.94
C ILE A 107 -14.98 -14.69 22.12
N VAL A 108 -13.69 -14.74 22.45
CA VAL A 108 -13.18 -15.52 23.59
C VAL A 108 -13.80 -15.03 24.90
N ALA A 109 -13.84 -13.71 25.11
CA ALA A 109 -14.43 -13.12 26.31
C ALA A 109 -15.92 -13.50 26.46
N GLN A 110 -16.69 -13.47 25.37
CA GLN A 110 -18.09 -13.87 25.37
C GLN A 110 -18.26 -15.36 25.71
N LEU A 111 -17.39 -16.25 25.19
CA LEU A 111 -17.44 -17.69 25.48
C LEU A 111 -17.09 -18.00 26.94
N THR A 112 -16.16 -17.26 27.55
CA THR A 112 -15.73 -17.50 28.93
C THR A 112 -16.66 -16.90 29.96
N TRP A 113 -17.10 -15.66 29.75
CA TRP A 113 -17.77 -14.87 30.79
C TRP A 113 -19.28 -14.71 30.58
N GLN A 114 -19.82 -15.05 29.40
CA GLN A 114 -21.25 -14.98 29.05
C GLN A 114 -21.96 -13.67 29.47
N THR A 115 -21.21 -12.59 29.63
CA THR A 115 -21.70 -11.28 30.05
C THR A 115 -21.45 -10.27 28.93
N ILE A 116 -22.42 -9.38 28.73
CA ILE A 116 -22.35 -8.37 27.67
C ILE A 116 -21.12 -7.45 27.82
N PHE A 117 -20.70 -7.18 29.06
CA PHE A 117 -19.56 -6.29 29.35
C PHE A 117 -18.21 -6.88 28.94
N SER A 118 -18.10 -8.21 28.86
CA SER A 118 -16.85 -8.92 28.54
C SER A 118 -16.29 -8.56 27.15
N VAL A 119 -17.19 -8.22 26.23
CA VAL A 119 -16.88 -7.88 24.83
C VAL A 119 -16.29 -6.47 24.69
N SER A 120 -16.54 -5.59 25.66
CA SER A 120 -16.21 -4.15 25.60
C SER A 120 -14.72 -3.89 25.38
N VAL A 121 -13.86 -4.71 26.00
CA VAL A 121 -12.40 -4.57 25.88
C VAL A 121 -11.96 -4.76 24.43
N GLY A 122 -12.45 -5.80 23.75
CA GLY A 122 -12.11 -6.04 22.35
C GLY A 122 -12.67 -4.97 21.41
N LEU A 123 -13.86 -4.42 21.70
CA LEU A 123 -14.42 -3.29 20.95
C LEU A 123 -13.57 -2.02 21.10
N ILE A 124 -13.05 -1.74 22.31
CA ILE A 124 -12.13 -0.62 22.54
C ILE A 124 -10.86 -0.81 21.70
N VAL A 125 -10.28 -2.02 21.67
CA VAL A 125 -9.11 -2.33 20.83
C VAL A 125 -9.39 -2.08 19.35
N GLN A 126 -10.57 -2.49 18.85
CA GLN A 126 -10.97 -2.24 17.47
C GLN A 126 -11.11 -0.74 17.17
N ILE A 127 -11.76 0.02 18.06
CA ILE A 127 -11.93 1.47 17.91
C ILE A 127 -10.55 2.17 17.89
N ILE A 128 -9.64 1.79 18.78
CA ILE A 128 -8.27 2.31 18.81
C ILE A 128 -7.55 1.97 17.49
N GLY A 129 -7.72 0.76 16.96
CA GLY A 129 -7.14 0.35 15.68
C GLY A 129 -7.60 1.24 14.53
N VAL A 130 -8.89 1.56 14.47
CA VAL A 130 -9.46 2.46 13.45
C VAL A 130 -8.98 3.90 13.62
N ILE A 131 -8.96 4.42 14.85
CA ILE A 131 -8.47 5.78 15.14
C ILE A 131 -6.99 5.89 14.76
N SER A 132 -6.19 4.88 15.11
CA SER A 132 -4.77 4.82 14.77
C SER A 132 -4.56 4.80 13.25
N PHE A 133 -5.36 4.01 12.52
CA PHE A 133 -5.33 4.03 11.06
C PHE A 133 -5.66 5.42 10.51
N GLU A 134 -6.71 6.07 11.01
CA GLU A 134 -7.11 7.40 10.51
C GLU A 134 -6.02 8.45 10.79
N ALA A 135 -5.47 8.48 12.01
CA ALA A 135 -4.41 9.40 12.39
C ALA A 135 -3.13 9.21 11.56
N MET A 136 -2.68 7.96 11.41
CA MET A 136 -1.47 7.65 10.64
C MET A 136 -1.69 7.82 9.14
N SER A 137 -2.83 7.37 8.62
CA SER A 137 -3.15 7.48 7.20
C SER A 137 -3.32 8.94 6.77
N SER A 138 -3.80 9.83 7.65
CA SER A 138 -3.84 11.28 7.40
C SER A 138 -2.45 11.86 7.15
N HIS A 139 -1.39 11.32 7.75
CA HIS A 139 -0.01 11.76 7.51
C HIS A 139 0.52 11.28 6.15
N TYR A 140 0.16 10.05 5.73
CA TYR A 140 0.60 9.46 4.47
C TYR A 140 -0.31 9.78 3.28
N ILE A 141 -1.51 10.34 3.47
CA ILE A 141 -2.50 10.58 2.41
C ILE A 141 -2.69 12.08 2.24
N THR A 142 -1.74 12.68 1.56
CA THR A 142 -1.84 14.05 1.06
C THR A 142 -2.27 13.99 -0.40
N GLY A 143 -3.49 14.44 -0.71
CA GLY A 143 -4.03 14.52 -2.07
C GLY A 143 -5.01 13.41 -2.47
N ASN A 144 -5.60 13.56 -3.67
CA ASN A 144 -6.74 12.76 -4.16
C ASN A 144 -6.41 11.28 -4.42
N GLY A 145 -5.12 10.95 -4.61
CA GLY A 145 -4.66 9.65 -5.13
C GLY A 145 -4.89 8.42 -4.24
N ASN A 146 -5.07 8.60 -2.93
CA ASN A 146 -5.21 7.47 -1.98
C ASN A 146 -6.58 7.38 -1.29
N LYS A 147 -7.60 8.14 -1.76
CA LYS A 147 -8.98 8.04 -1.24
C LYS A 147 -9.54 6.61 -1.36
N GLY A 148 -9.13 5.86 -2.39
CA GLY A 148 -9.54 4.47 -2.59
C GLY A 148 -9.08 3.52 -1.47
N VAL A 149 -7.87 3.73 -0.94
CA VAL A 149 -7.31 2.86 0.12
C VAL A 149 -8.06 3.06 1.44
N ARG A 150 -8.34 4.32 1.83
CA ARG A 150 -9.15 4.61 3.03
C ARG A 150 -10.55 4.02 2.91
N LYS A 151 -11.19 4.15 1.74
CA LYS A 151 -12.51 3.56 1.48
C LYS A 151 -12.49 2.03 1.61
N GLY A 152 -11.50 1.38 0.98
CA GLY A 152 -11.31 -0.06 1.11
C GLY A 152 -11.11 -0.51 2.56
N PHE A 153 -10.40 0.29 3.35
CA PHE A 153 -10.17 0.01 4.77
C PHE A 153 -11.46 0.00 5.56
N TYR A 154 -12.27 1.05 5.44
CA TYR A 154 -13.56 1.13 6.12
C TYR A 154 -14.53 0.07 5.61
N ALA A 155 -14.57 -0.17 4.29
CA ALA A 155 -15.43 -1.18 3.69
C ALA A 155 -15.18 -2.59 4.27
N LEU A 156 -13.92 -2.91 4.55
CA LEU A 156 -13.51 -4.16 5.20
C LEU A 156 -13.79 -4.13 6.71
N ASN A 157 -13.32 -3.10 7.41
CA ASN A 157 -13.39 -3.04 8.88
C ASN A 157 -14.83 -2.94 9.42
N VAL A 158 -15.79 -2.47 8.64
CA VAL A 158 -17.22 -2.48 9.00
C VAL A 158 -17.70 -3.90 9.35
N TRP A 159 -17.25 -4.92 8.60
CA TRP A 159 -17.59 -6.32 8.87
C TRP A 159 -16.90 -6.86 10.14
N LEU A 160 -15.80 -6.25 10.56
CA LEU A 160 -15.07 -6.68 11.77
C LEU A 160 -15.63 -6.05 13.05
N ILE A 161 -16.18 -4.83 12.96
CA ILE A 161 -16.60 -4.06 14.13
C ILE A 161 -18.07 -4.32 14.49
N LEU A 162 -18.93 -4.50 13.49
CA LEU A 162 -20.37 -4.59 13.70
C LEU A 162 -20.95 -5.87 14.32
N PRO A 163 -20.30 -7.06 14.34
CA PRO A 163 -20.95 -8.27 14.86
C PRO A 163 -21.54 -8.10 16.27
N PHE A 164 -20.76 -7.58 17.23
CA PHE A 164 -21.20 -7.44 18.61
C PHE A 164 -22.21 -6.30 18.85
N PRO A 165 -22.03 -5.09 18.31
CA PRO A 165 -23.06 -4.04 18.37
C PRO A 165 -24.41 -4.51 17.81
N VAL A 166 -24.42 -5.30 16.74
CA VAL A 166 -25.65 -5.79 16.13
C VAL A 166 -26.33 -6.86 16.99
N ILE A 167 -25.55 -7.77 17.59
CA ILE A 167 -26.08 -8.74 18.56
C ILE A 167 -26.73 -8.00 19.73
N PHE A 168 -26.02 -7.05 20.34
CA PHE A 168 -26.54 -6.25 21.47
C PHE A 168 -27.83 -5.51 21.10
N LEU A 169 -27.88 -4.86 19.93
CA LEU A 169 -29.06 -4.16 19.47
C LEU A 169 -30.24 -5.10 19.21
N SER A 170 -29.97 -6.28 18.66
CA SER A 170 -31.01 -7.29 18.40
C SER A 170 -31.61 -7.80 19.71
N ASP A 171 -30.76 -8.11 20.69
CA ASP A 171 -31.19 -8.51 22.05
C ASP A 171 -32.01 -7.40 22.72
N LEU A 172 -31.57 -6.13 22.58
CA LEU A 172 -32.29 -4.98 23.11
C LEU A 172 -33.70 -4.84 22.50
N VAL A 173 -33.83 -4.96 21.18
CA VAL A 173 -35.13 -4.92 20.48
C VAL A 173 -36.05 -6.04 20.97
N PHE A 174 -35.48 -7.22 21.15
CA PHE A 174 -36.22 -8.40 21.56
C PHE A 174 -36.66 -8.40 23.01
N ASN A 175 -36.00 -7.66 23.90
CA ASN A 175 -36.48 -7.40 25.25
C ASN A 175 -37.84 -6.67 25.28
N PHE A 176 -38.16 -5.87 24.27
CA PHE A 176 -39.47 -5.21 24.13
C PHE A 176 -40.56 -6.12 23.55
N TYR A 177 -40.20 -7.31 23.08
CA TYR A 177 -41.14 -8.28 22.51
C TYR A 177 -41.04 -9.62 23.27
N PRO A 178 -41.63 -9.70 24.48
CA PRO A 178 -41.51 -10.83 25.40
C PRO A 178 -42.42 -12.00 25.00
N ARG A 179 -42.30 -12.46 23.75
CA ARG A 179 -42.90 -13.73 23.30
C ARG A 179 -41.84 -14.82 23.26
N PRO A 180 -42.19 -16.07 23.68
CA PRO A 180 -41.29 -17.21 23.58
C PRO A 180 -40.94 -17.45 22.10
N ARG A 181 -39.64 -17.52 21.82
CA ARG A 181 -39.08 -17.68 20.48
C ARG A 181 -37.96 -18.70 20.53
N GLY A 182 -37.75 -19.38 19.40
CA GLY A 182 -36.63 -20.31 19.25
C GLY A 182 -35.34 -19.55 18.96
N TYR A 183 -34.23 -20.05 19.50
CA TYR A 183 -32.87 -19.50 19.28
C TYR A 183 -32.53 -19.30 17.79
N GLY A 184 -33.04 -20.17 16.91
CA GLY A 184 -32.82 -20.05 15.46
C GLY A 184 -33.45 -18.80 14.82
N ILE A 185 -34.59 -18.32 15.34
CA ILE A 185 -35.26 -17.11 14.83
C ILE A 185 -34.41 -15.88 15.19
N ASP A 186 -33.90 -15.83 16.42
CA ASP A 186 -33.11 -14.69 16.91
C ASP A 186 -31.77 -14.59 16.16
N LEU A 187 -31.12 -15.74 15.90
CA LEU A 187 -29.90 -15.80 15.09
C LEU A 187 -30.15 -15.32 13.65
N LEU A 188 -31.24 -15.79 13.02
CA LEU A 188 -31.57 -15.45 11.64
C LEU A 188 -31.90 -13.95 11.51
N PHE A 189 -32.68 -13.41 12.44
CA PHE A 189 -32.95 -11.97 12.49
C PHE A 189 -31.67 -11.15 12.63
N THR A 190 -30.82 -11.50 13.60
CA THR A 190 -29.55 -10.80 13.87
C THR A 190 -28.62 -10.85 12.65
N ALA A 191 -28.52 -12.01 11.99
CA ALA A 191 -27.71 -12.18 10.78
C ALA A 191 -28.22 -11.32 9.61
N ILE A 192 -29.53 -11.24 9.41
CA ILE A 192 -30.14 -10.38 8.38
C ILE A 192 -29.81 -8.90 8.68
N VAL A 193 -30.04 -8.45 9.92
CA VAL A 193 -29.76 -7.07 10.32
C VAL A 193 -28.28 -6.74 10.13
N TYR A 194 -27.39 -7.65 10.51
CA TYR A 194 -25.95 -7.50 10.32
C TYR A 194 -25.55 -7.31 8.86
N VAL A 195 -26.00 -8.21 7.97
CA VAL A 195 -25.68 -8.12 6.53
C VAL A 195 -26.26 -6.86 5.90
N ILE A 196 -27.49 -6.49 6.26
CA ILE A 196 -28.14 -5.26 5.77
C ILE A 196 -27.35 -4.03 6.21
N LEU A 197 -26.98 -3.91 7.49
CA LEU A 197 -26.21 -2.76 7.99
C LEU A 197 -24.84 -2.65 7.33
N CYS A 198 -24.10 -3.76 7.25
CA CYS A 198 -22.83 -3.82 6.53
C CYS A 198 -22.98 -3.41 5.06
N GLY A 199 -24.05 -3.87 4.40
CA GLY A 199 -24.37 -3.52 3.02
C GLY A 199 -24.68 -2.03 2.84
N ILE A 200 -25.56 -1.46 3.68
CA ILE A 200 -25.93 -0.04 3.66
C ILE A 200 -24.69 0.84 3.86
N ILE A 201 -23.86 0.54 4.85
CA ILE A 201 -22.65 1.33 5.12
C ILE A 201 -21.69 1.26 3.93
N ASN A 202 -21.51 0.08 3.34
CA ASN A 202 -20.69 -0.08 2.13
C ASN A 202 -21.23 0.71 0.93
N LEU A 203 -22.56 0.74 0.74
CA LEU A 203 -23.20 1.55 -0.29
C LEU A 203 -22.99 3.05 -0.06
N VAL A 204 -23.10 3.51 1.19
CA VAL A 204 -22.83 4.91 1.57
C VAL A 204 -21.37 5.29 1.30
N LEU A 205 -20.42 4.41 1.67
CA LEU A 205 -19.00 4.61 1.40
C LEU A 205 -18.70 4.68 -0.11
N LYS A 206 -19.41 3.91 -0.93
CA LYS A 206 -19.30 3.92 -2.39
C LYS A 206 -19.96 5.16 -3.02
N LYS A 207 -21.11 5.62 -2.51
CA LYS A 207 -21.82 6.81 -3.05
C LYS A 207 -21.01 8.09 -2.87
N LYS A 208 -20.37 8.28 -1.71
CA LYS A 208 -19.39 9.36 -1.45
C LYS A 208 -18.20 9.38 -2.44
N SER A 209 -18.09 8.40 -3.33
CA SER A 209 -17.08 8.34 -4.38
C SER A 209 -17.44 9.00 -5.70
N LYS A 210 -18.72 9.20 -6.00
CA LYS A 210 -19.14 9.80 -7.28
C LYS A 210 -19.24 11.33 -7.22
N ASP A 211 -19.36 11.87 -6.02
CA ASP A 211 -19.61 13.31 -5.79
C ASP A 211 -18.32 14.08 -5.42
N SER A 212 -17.13 13.47 -5.53
CA SER A 212 -15.83 14.05 -5.11
C SER A 212 -14.72 13.81 -6.12
#